data_AF-A0A7K1S3M3-F1
#
_entry.id   AF-A0A7K1S3M3-F1
#
_cell.length_a   1.000
_cell.length_b   1.000
_cell.length_c   1.000
_cell.angle_alpha   90.00
_cell.angle_beta   90.00
_cell.angle_gamma   90.00
#
_symmetry.space_group_name_H-M   'P 1'
#
loop_
_entity.id
_entity.type
_entity.pdbx_description
1 polymer ?
#
loop_
_entity_poly.entity_id
_entity_poly.type
_entity_poly.pdbx_seq_one_letter_code
_entity_poly.pdbx_strand_id
1 'polypeptide(L)'
;MTTLLAQIMAQNDHIQTLSFQPDLSEIESAFARLEGLFQHLHLIHPQNANQTYAWAVLDQQARTELSRLRQVYPSSDLARMEAALMALLEKIEYAVTFLF
;
A
#
# COMPACT_ATOMS: atom_id res chain seq x y z
N MET A 1 -20.06 5.06 -6.67
CA MET A 1 -19.22 4.85 -5.47
C MET A 1 -18.76 3.39 -5.28
N THR A 2 -19.41 2.38 -5.86
CA THR A 2 -19.09 0.95 -5.60
C THR A 2 -17.89 0.38 -6.38
N THR A 3 -17.53 0.94 -7.55
CA THR A 3 -16.45 0.38 -8.39
C THR A 3 -15.04 0.74 -7.91
N LEU A 4 -14.81 1.97 -7.42
CA LEU A 4 -13.46 2.41 -7.03
C LEU A 4 -13.01 1.77 -5.71
N LEU A 5 -13.92 1.65 -4.73
CA LEU A 5 -13.63 0.93 -3.48
C LEU A 5 -13.32 -0.55 -3.74
N ALA A 6 -14.07 -1.21 -4.64
CA ALA A 6 -13.79 -2.59 -5.03
C ALA A 6 -12.43 -2.75 -5.72
N GLN A 7 -12.01 -1.78 -6.54
CA GLN A 7 -10.67 -1.76 -7.14
C GLN A 7 -9.57 -1.60 -6.09
N ILE A 8 -9.79 -0.76 -5.08
CA ILE A 8 -8.86 -0.59 -3.96
C ILE A 8 -8.72 -1.90 -3.17
N MET A 9 -9.82 -2.56 -2.83
CA MET A 9 -9.80 -3.86 -2.14
C MET A 9 -9.07 -4.92 -2.96
N ALA A 10 -9.41 -5.07 -4.25
CA ALA A 10 -8.76 -6.05 -5.12
C ALA A 10 -7.25 -5.80 -5.28
N GLN A 11 -6.83 -4.53 -5.31
CA GLN A 11 -5.42 -4.18 -5.38
C GLN A 11 -4.68 -4.47 -4.06
N ASN A 12 -5.32 -4.23 -2.92
CA ASN A 12 -4.80 -4.64 -1.62
C ASN A 12 -4.61 -6.15 -1.55
N ASP A 13 -5.63 -6.93 -1.91
CA ASP A 13 -5.57 -8.40 -1.91
C ASP A 13 -4.42 -8.90 -2.80
N HIS A 14 -4.25 -8.31 -3.98
CA HIS A 14 -3.13 -8.62 -4.86
C HIS A 14 -1.78 -8.34 -4.18
N ILE A 15 -1.60 -7.18 -3.55
CA ILE A 15 -0.36 -6.84 -2.82
C ILE A 15 -0.09 -7.86 -1.70
N GLN A 16 -1.11 -8.29 -0.97
CA GLN A 16 -0.96 -9.33 0.07
C GLN A 16 -0.48 -10.66 -0.52
N THR A 17 -0.89 -11.02 -1.74
CA THR A 17 -0.40 -12.24 -2.42
C THR A 17 1.03 -12.16 -2.93
N LEU A 18 1.58 -10.95 -3.14
CA LEU A 18 2.98 -10.76 -3.55
C LEU A 18 3.98 -11.05 -2.42
N SER A 19 3.49 -11.17 -1.18
CA SER A 19 4.32 -11.39 0.01
C SER A 19 5.06 -12.74 0.06
N PHE A 20 4.67 -13.71 -0.77
CA PHE A 20 5.24 -15.06 -0.76
C PHE A 20 6.54 -15.21 -1.56
N GLN A 21 6.81 -14.35 -2.55
CA GLN A 21 8.06 -14.28 -3.32
C GLN A 21 8.31 -12.83 -3.76
N PRO A 22 9.09 -12.03 -3.01
CA PRO A 22 9.14 -10.58 -3.24
C PRO A 22 10.01 -10.24 -4.47
N ASP A 23 9.36 -10.05 -5.63
CA ASP A 23 9.91 -9.20 -6.68
C ASP A 23 9.66 -7.73 -6.30
N LEU A 24 10.75 -7.00 -6.01
CA LEU A 24 10.67 -5.60 -5.62
C LEU A 24 9.98 -4.76 -6.70
N SER A 25 10.22 -5.04 -7.98
CA SER A 25 9.62 -4.29 -9.08
C SER A 25 8.10 -4.52 -9.15
N GLU A 26 7.64 -5.72 -8.84
CA GLU A 26 6.21 -6.05 -8.81
C GLU A 26 5.52 -5.38 -7.61
N ILE A 27 6.15 -5.41 -6.43
CA ILE A 27 5.67 -4.71 -5.22
C ILE A 27 5.55 -3.20 -5.47
N GLU A 28 6.57 -2.59 -6.07
CA GLU A 28 6.57 -1.17 -6.40
C GLU A 28 5.46 -0.79 -7.38
N SER A 29 5.27 -1.60 -8.43
CA SER A 29 4.22 -1.39 -9.41
C SER A 29 2.83 -1.50 -8.78
N ALA A 30 2.63 -2.53 -7.96
CA ALA A 30 1.36 -2.76 -7.28
C ALA A 30 1.05 -1.64 -6.27
N PHE A 31 2.06 -1.13 -5.56
CA PHE A 31 1.91 0.01 -4.66
C PHE A 31 1.55 1.30 -5.40
N ALA A 32 2.26 1.62 -6.49
CA ALA A 32 1.97 2.81 -7.30
C ALA A 32 0.54 2.80 -7.87
N ARG A 33 0.04 1.61 -8.24
CA ARG A 33 -1.35 1.45 -8.68
C ARG A 33 -2.35 1.71 -7.56
N LEU A 34 -2.10 1.19 -6.36
CA LEU A 34 -2.96 1.42 -5.19
C LEU A 34 -3.03 2.91 -4.86
N GLU A 35 -1.88 3.57 -4.86
CA GLU A 35 -1.75 5.01 -4.65
C GLU A 35 -2.63 5.81 -5.62
N GLY A 36 -2.56 5.52 -6.92
CA GLY A 36 -3.39 6.19 -7.93
C GLY A 36 -4.90 6.01 -7.69
N LEU A 37 -5.32 4.84 -7.18
CA LEU A 37 -6.72 4.58 -6.84
C LEU A 37 -7.18 5.42 -5.64
N PHE A 38 -6.35 5.55 -4.60
CA PHE A 38 -6.67 6.41 -3.45
C PHE A 38 -6.67 7.89 -3.85
N GLN A 39 -5.72 8.34 -4.67
CA GLN A 39 -5.71 9.71 -5.17
C GLN A 39 -7.00 10.03 -5.93
N HIS A 40 -7.44 9.11 -6.80
CA HIS A 40 -8.71 9.25 -7.51
C HIS A 40 -9.89 9.31 -6.52
N LEU A 41 -9.90 8.48 -5.49
CA LEU A 41 -10.96 8.49 -4.47
C LEU A 41 -11.01 9.83 -3.74
N HIS A 42 -9.84 10.35 -3.33
CA HIS A 42 -9.72 11.64 -2.66
C HIS A 42 -10.19 12.80 -3.54
N LEU A 43 -9.90 12.77 -4.85
CA LEU A 43 -10.37 13.80 -5.79
C LEU A 43 -11.91 13.83 -5.94
N ILE A 44 -12.58 12.67 -5.87
CA ILE A 44 -14.05 12.59 -5.97
C ILE A 44 -14.71 13.07 -4.66
N HIS A 45 -14.06 12.85 -3.53
CA HIS A 45 -14.64 13.05 -2.20
C HIS A 45 -13.65 13.75 -1.23
N PRO A 46 -13.19 14.97 -1.56
CA PRO A 46 -12.10 15.63 -0.81
C PRO A 46 -12.47 16.02 0.62
N GLN A 47 -13.76 16.09 0.93
CA GLN A 47 -14.27 16.46 2.27
C GLN A 47 -14.51 15.26 3.19
N ASN A 48 -14.35 14.03 2.70
CA ASN A 48 -14.52 12.85 3.52
C ASN A 48 -13.27 12.63 4.39
N ALA A 49 -13.39 12.92 5.70
CA ALA A 49 -12.28 12.82 6.64
C ALA A 49 -11.63 11.43 6.68
N ASN A 50 -12.43 10.36 6.60
CA ASN A 50 -11.92 8.99 6.57
C ASN A 50 -11.06 8.74 5.32
N GLN A 51 -11.51 9.19 4.16
CA GLN A 51 -10.77 9.02 2.90
C GLN A 51 -9.51 9.89 2.84
N THR A 52 -9.58 11.12 3.37
CA THR A 52 -8.40 11.99 3.51
C THR A 52 -7.36 11.38 4.45
N TYR A 53 -7.80 10.79 5.56
CA TYR A 53 -6.90 10.10 6.49
C TYR A 53 -6.31 8.83 5.87
N ALA A 54 -7.14 8.02 5.22
CA ALA A 54 -6.71 6.82 4.51
C ALA A 54 -5.65 7.13 3.43
N TRP A 55 -5.85 8.23 2.69
CA TRP A 55 -4.86 8.75 1.76
C TRP A 55 -3.55 9.16 2.45
N ALA A 56 -3.61 9.91 3.55
CA ALA A 56 -2.42 10.34 4.29
C ALA A 56 -1.59 9.16 4.83
N VAL A 57 -2.25 8.11 5.34
CA VAL A 57 -1.58 6.89 5.79
C VAL A 57 -0.87 6.21 4.63
N LEU A 58 -1.53 6.03 3.49
CA LEU A 58 -0.94 5.39 2.32
C LEU A 58 0.23 6.21 1.75
N ASP A 59 0.03 7.52 1.58
CA ASP A 59 0.99 8.41 0.95
C ASP A 59 2.27 8.58 1.79
N GLN A 60 2.16 8.71 3.11
CA GLN A 60 3.32 8.98 3.95
C GLN A 60 3.91 7.72 4.60
N GLN A 61 3.07 6.92 5.25
CA GLN A 61 3.55 5.84 6.11
C GLN A 61 3.96 4.61 5.29
N ALA A 62 3.12 4.19 4.33
CA ALA A 62 3.44 3.04 3.49
C ALA A 62 4.65 3.33 2.57
N ARG A 63 4.79 4.54 2.02
CA ARG A 63 6.01 4.92 1.26
C ARG A 63 7.30 4.86 2.07
N THR A 64 7.23 5.20 3.36
CA THR A 64 8.39 5.13 4.25
C THR A 64 8.85 3.68 4.38
N GLU A 65 7.93 2.74 4.59
CA GLU A 65 8.26 1.32 4.68
C GLU A 65 8.70 0.74 3.33
N LEU A 66 8.11 1.16 2.20
CA LEU A 66 8.59 0.79 0.87
C LEU A 66 10.03 1.27 0.63
N SER A 67 10.36 2.48 1.10
CA SER A 67 11.73 3.01 1.00
C SER A 67 12.71 2.23 1.87
N ARG A 68 12.29 1.78 3.06
CA ARG A 68 13.09 0.87 3.89
C ARG A 68 13.29 -0.48 3.22
N LEU A 69 12.23 -1.05 2.62
CA LEU A 69 12.30 -2.30 1.88
C LEU A 69 13.33 -2.21 0.74
N ARG A 70 13.34 -1.12 -0.03
CA ARG A 70 14.36 -0.85 -1.07
C ARG A 70 15.79 -0.86 -0.54
N GLN A 71 16.01 -0.36 0.67
CA GLN A 71 17.35 -0.30 1.27
C GLN A 71 17.85 -1.67 1.74
N VAL A 72 16.95 -2.55 2.18
CA VAL A 72 17.31 -3.88 2.67
C VAL A 72 17.27 -4.96 1.58
N TYR A 73 16.54 -4.75 0.49
CA TYR A 73 16.44 -5.70 -0.64
C TYR A 73 17.80 -6.18 -1.18
N PRO A 74 18.84 -5.33 -1.34
CA PRO A 74 20.16 -5.77 -1.83
C PRO A 74 20.99 -6.53 -0.80
N SER A 75 20.59 -6.53 0.49
CA SER A 75 21.47 -6.90 1.61
C SER A 75 21.58 -8.41 1.86
N SER A 76 20.88 -9.26 1.09
CA SER A 76 20.76 -10.71 1.31
C SER A 76 20.17 -11.10 2.68
N ASP A 77 19.80 -10.13 3.52
CA ASP A 77 19.20 -10.32 4.84
C ASP A 77 17.69 -10.53 4.70
N LEU A 78 17.32 -11.79 4.46
CA LEU A 78 15.93 -12.21 4.28
C LEU A 78 15.03 -11.81 5.45
N ALA A 79 15.53 -11.89 6.68
CA ALA A 79 14.75 -11.55 7.87
C ALA A 79 14.41 -10.05 7.93
N ARG A 80 15.36 -9.17 7.56
CA ARG A 80 15.08 -7.73 7.46
C ARG A 80 14.16 -7.39 6.30
N MET A 81 14.29 -8.10 5.18
CA MET A 81 13.40 -7.93 4.02
C MET A 81 11.96 -8.33 4.37
N GLU A 82 11.77 -9.48 5.02
CA GLU A 82 10.46 -9.93 5.51
C GLU A 82 9.87 -8.95 6.53
N ALA A 83 10.66 -8.46 7.47
CA ALA A 83 10.18 -7.49 8.46
C ALA A 83 9.74 -6.16 7.82
N ALA A 84 10.52 -5.63 6.86
CA ALA A 84 10.17 -4.42 6.14
C ALA A 84 8.92 -4.62 5.25
N LEU A 85 8.77 -5.80 4.65
CA LEU A 85 7.61 -6.16 3.85
C LEU A 85 6.35 -6.28 4.72
N MET A 86 6.42 -6.99 5.85
CA MET A 86 5.29 -7.10 6.78
C MET A 86 4.86 -5.74 7.33
N ALA A 87 5.81 -4.87 7.68
CA ALA A 87 5.50 -3.51 8.11
C ALA A 87 4.80 -2.70 7.02
N LEU A 88 5.24 -2.81 5.76
CA LEU A 88 4.58 -2.18 4.62
C LEU A 88 3.14 -2.69 4.44
N LEU A 89 2.94 -4.01 4.47
CA LEU A 89 1.64 -4.66 4.29
C LEU A 89 0.66 -4.24 5.39
N GLU A 90 1.11 -4.16 6.64
CA GLU A 90 0.29 -3.68 7.77
C GLU A 90 -0.19 -2.24 7.54
N LYS A 91 0.67 -1.33 7.04
CA LYS A 91 0.26 0.06 6.77
C LYS A 91 -0.72 0.18 5.62
N ILE A 92 -0.58 -0.66 4.59
CA ILE A 92 -1.50 -0.72 3.48
C ILE A 92 -2.87 -1.23 3.94
N GLU A 93 -2.91 -2.34 4.67
CA GLU A 93 -4.16 -2.92 5.19
C GLU A 93 -4.88 -1.95 6.13
N TYR A 94 -4.13 -1.28 7.01
CA TYR A 94 -4.67 -0.24 7.87
C TYR A 94 -5.31 0.89 7.06
N ALA A 95 -4.61 1.44 6.04
CA ALA A 95 -5.14 2.49 5.18
C ALA A 95 -6.44 2.08 4.48
N VAL A 96 -6.52 0.85 3.96
CA VAL A 96 -7.71 0.33 3.27
C VAL A 96 -8.89 0.18 4.22
N THR A 97 -8.63 -0.24 5.47
CA THR A 97 -9.68 -0.40 6.49
C THR A 97 -10.38 0.92 6.82
N PHE A 98 -9.67 2.06 6.82
CA PHE A 98 -10.28 3.38 7.06
C PHE A 98 -11.28 3.83 6.00
N LEU A 99 -11.33 3.17 4.84
CA LEU A 99 -12.28 3.53 3.79
C LEU A 99 -13.73 3.14 4.13
N PHE A 100 -13.95 2.35 5.18
CA PHE A 100 -15.24 1.79 5.62
C PHE A 100 -15.57 2.24 7.05
#